data_AF-F0QX09-F1
#
_entry.id   AF-F0QX09-F1
#
_cell.length_a   1.000
_cell.length_b   1.000
_cell.length_c   1.000
_cell.angle_alpha   90.00
_cell.angle_beta   90.00
_cell.angle_gamma   90.00
#
_symmetry.space_group_name_H-M   'P 1'
#
loop_
_entity.id
_entity.type
_entity.pdbx_description
1 polymer ?
#
loop_
_entity_poly.entity_id
_entity_poly.type
_entity_poly.pdbx_seq_one_letter_code
_entity_poly.pdbx_strand_id
1 'polypeptide(L)'
;MLLNYSSWTYAGKLQEDFTTNLKAINAIALLFNKQRIKLKITLSTLELILNLLGSSNPRLMPNEGERIIIIKDTEKSLLRDYNIDKYISLSSMRYGRDRTYIITIRTKSSLMTKLMVLCNRDCEYYVDEKVNTARNNSSTYFQLVLKAISILSNVFSIKTPRVVLTHNPTVYGKIMTINGDEVIALSIWDLLRIINAIIEVNPTVNSISNIIDTAVHEFLHYLLDKQYLVALTFMEMMKRIPSVVDDGIIHELIAWTLTPHVSRYVAECIKYGVTNKVNTGNDLVIQYPIKRRHLLTARRIINELLERLDGNCG
;
A
#
# COMPACT_ATOMS: atom_id res chain seq x y z
N MET A 1 -21.76 -26.97 4.23
CA MET A 1 -20.49 -26.55 3.60
C MET A 1 -19.38 -27.04 4.51
N LEU A 2 -18.63 -28.08 4.14
CA LEU A 2 -17.54 -28.62 4.96
C LEU A 2 -16.38 -27.60 4.93
N LEU A 3 -15.92 -27.16 6.11
CA LEU A 3 -14.74 -26.30 6.22
C LEU A 3 -13.52 -27.12 5.79
N ASN A 4 -12.92 -26.79 4.65
CA ASN A 4 -11.68 -27.42 4.22
C ASN A 4 -10.51 -26.79 5.00
N TYR A 5 -10.19 -27.36 6.15
CA TYR A 5 -9.18 -26.86 7.09
C TYR A 5 -7.76 -26.80 6.52
N SER A 6 -7.47 -27.49 5.42
CA SER A 6 -6.15 -27.47 4.75
C SER A 6 -5.76 -26.11 4.15
N SER A 7 -6.72 -25.18 4.02
CA SER A 7 -6.49 -23.84 3.45
C SER A 7 -6.25 -22.73 4.49
N TRP A 8 -6.23 -23.09 5.78
CA TRP A 8 -6.14 -22.15 6.90
C TRP A 8 -4.87 -22.41 7.71
N THR A 9 -4.10 -21.36 7.96
CA THR A 9 -2.91 -21.43 8.81
C THR A 9 -3.18 -20.76 10.14
N TYR A 10 -2.92 -21.48 11.24
CA TYR A 10 -3.01 -20.92 12.59
C TYR A 10 -2.05 -19.74 12.72
N ALA A 11 -2.56 -18.60 13.17
CA ALA A 11 -1.78 -17.38 13.28
C ALA A 11 -1.60 -16.92 14.72
N GLY A 12 -2.56 -17.18 15.62
CA GLY A 12 -2.41 -16.90 17.05
C GLY A 12 -3.72 -16.91 17.84
N LYS A 13 -3.61 -16.49 19.11
CA LYS A 13 -4.76 -16.17 19.97
C LYS A 13 -5.16 -14.71 19.82
N LEU A 14 -6.46 -14.42 19.85
CA LEU A 14 -6.99 -13.06 19.80
C LEU A 14 -6.97 -12.41 21.19
N GLN A 15 -6.63 -11.12 21.21
CA GLN A 15 -6.76 -10.28 22.41
C GLN A 15 -8.23 -9.93 22.70
N GLU A 16 -8.52 -9.60 23.95
CA GLU A 16 -9.87 -9.41 24.49
C GLU A 16 -10.68 -8.34 23.73
N ASP A 17 -10.04 -7.25 23.28
CA ASP A 17 -10.67 -6.17 22.52
C ASP A 17 -11.29 -6.65 21.20
N PHE A 18 -10.59 -7.53 20.48
CA PHE A 18 -11.11 -8.13 19.25
C PHE A 18 -12.28 -9.06 19.55
N THR A 19 -12.19 -9.84 20.64
CA THR A 19 -13.28 -10.74 21.04
C THR A 19 -14.56 -9.98 21.41
N THR A 20 -14.43 -8.78 21.99
CA THR A 20 -15.56 -7.90 22.31
C THR A 20 -16.28 -7.44 21.05
N ASN A 21 -15.54 -7.05 20.01
CA ASN A 21 -16.11 -6.70 18.71
C ASN A 21 -16.80 -7.90 18.04
N LEU A 22 -16.25 -9.12 18.16
CA LEU A 22 -16.87 -10.34 17.63
C LEU A 22 -18.15 -10.75 18.36
N LYS A 23 -18.21 -10.58 19.69
CA LYS A 23 -19.40 -10.84 20.50
C LYS A 23 -20.57 -9.93 20.11
N ALA A 24 -20.29 -8.72 19.60
CA ALA A 24 -21.30 -7.81 19.07
C ALA A 24 -21.95 -8.29 17.75
N ILE A 25 -21.36 -9.29 17.07
CA ILE A 25 -21.97 -9.98 15.93
C ILE A 25 -23.05 -10.94 16.45
N ASN A 26 -24.20 -10.42 16.88
CA ASN A 26 -25.41 -11.22 17.09
C ASN A 26 -26.40 -10.95 15.92
N ALA A 27 -27.29 -11.91 15.64
CA ALA A 27 -28.17 -11.84 14.47
C ALA A 27 -29.05 -10.59 14.45
N ILE A 28 -29.45 -10.10 15.63
CA ILE A 28 -30.27 -8.91 15.81
C ILE A 28 -29.46 -7.63 15.54
N ALA A 29 -28.24 -7.53 16.05
CA ALA A 29 -27.35 -6.40 15.85
C ALA A 29 -26.91 -6.26 14.39
N LEU A 30 -26.73 -7.38 13.67
CA LEU A 30 -26.52 -7.38 12.22
C LEU A 30 -27.73 -6.88 11.42
N LEU A 31 -28.96 -6.97 11.96
CA LEU A 31 -30.16 -6.45 11.30
C LEU A 31 -30.31 -4.93 11.48
N PHE A 32 -29.96 -4.38 12.64
CA PHE A 32 -30.17 -2.96 12.95
C PHE A 32 -28.93 -2.05 12.82
N ASN A 33 -27.70 -2.60 12.86
CA ASN A 33 -26.46 -1.80 12.84
C ASN A 33 -25.35 -2.43 11.99
N LYS A 34 -25.75 -3.09 10.89
CA LYS A 34 -24.89 -3.89 10.02
C LYS A 34 -23.62 -3.17 9.59
N GLN A 35 -23.76 -1.93 9.10
CA GLN A 35 -22.64 -1.17 8.54
C GLN A 35 -21.61 -0.79 9.60
N ARG A 36 -22.05 -0.34 10.79
CA ARG A 36 -21.14 0.00 11.90
C ARG A 36 -20.39 -1.22 12.42
N ILE A 37 -21.06 -2.37 12.53
CA ILE A 37 -20.43 -3.63 12.94
C ILE A 37 -19.41 -4.07 11.91
N LYS A 38 -19.77 -4.05 10.62
CA LYS A 38 -18.83 -4.37 9.54
C LYS A 38 -17.62 -3.46 9.57
N LEU A 39 -17.79 -2.15 9.70
CA LEU A 39 -16.70 -1.19 9.80
C LEU A 39 -15.74 -1.53 10.95
N LYS A 40 -16.27 -1.72 12.17
CA LYS A 40 -15.45 -2.07 13.36
C LYS A 40 -14.68 -3.36 13.18
N ILE A 41 -15.34 -4.41 12.68
CA ILE A 41 -14.72 -5.71 12.42
C ILE A 41 -13.65 -5.59 11.35
N THR A 42 -13.92 -4.88 10.26
CA THR A 42 -12.96 -4.64 9.19
C THR A 42 -11.74 -3.90 9.69
N LEU A 43 -11.89 -2.80 10.44
CA LEU A 43 -10.75 -2.09 11.01
C LEU A 43 -9.92 -2.99 11.92
N SER A 44 -10.57 -3.76 12.82
CA SER A 44 -9.89 -4.69 13.71
C SER A 44 -9.13 -5.78 12.92
N THR A 45 -9.75 -6.34 11.88
CA THR A 45 -9.14 -7.36 11.02
C THR A 45 -7.97 -6.81 10.21
N LEU A 46 -8.11 -5.61 9.65
CA LEU A 46 -7.04 -4.95 8.90
C LEU A 46 -5.83 -4.66 9.79
N GLU A 47 -6.06 -4.18 11.01
CA GLU A 47 -5.01 -3.96 12.01
C GLU A 47 -4.33 -5.28 12.42
N LEU A 48 -5.10 -6.35 12.59
CA LEU A 48 -4.54 -7.67 12.89
C LEU A 48 -3.65 -8.17 11.75
N ILE A 49 -4.10 -8.05 10.49
CA ILE A 49 -3.33 -8.46 9.32
C ILE A 49 -2.08 -7.56 9.15
N LEU A 50 -2.19 -6.26 9.41
CA LEU A 50 -1.04 -5.34 9.42
C LEU A 50 0.04 -5.81 10.39
N ASN A 51 -0.34 -6.10 11.63
CA ASN A 51 0.59 -6.58 12.66
C ASN A 51 1.22 -7.93 12.28
N LEU A 52 0.46 -8.84 11.67
CA LEU A 52 0.99 -10.12 11.18
C LEU A 52 2.02 -9.97 10.06
N LEU A 53 1.73 -9.12 9.07
CA LEU A 53 2.59 -8.96 7.90
C LEU A 53 3.81 -8.10 8.21
N GLY A 54 3.67 -7.10 9.06
CA GLY A 54 4.76 -6.20 9.43
C GLY A 54 5.64 -6.71 10.58
N SER A 55 5.30 -7.82 11.24
CA SER A 55 6.10 -8.36 12.35
C SER A 55 7.54 -8.71 11.98
N SER A 56 7.82 -8.98 10.70
CA SER A 56 9.17 -9.30 10.23
C SER A 56 10.08 -8.06 10.06
N ASN A 57 9.52 -6.84 10.11
CA ASN A 57 10.32 -5.61 10.04
C ASN A 57 9.73 -4.48 10.90
N PRO A 58 10.17 -4.38 12.18
CA PRO A 58 9.72 -3.33 13.09
C PRO A 58 9.98 -1.91 12.60
N ARG A 59 10.94 -1.70 11.69
CA ARG A 59 11.25 -0.35 11.17
C ARG A 59 10.14 0.20 10.30
N LEU A 60 9.37 -0.64 9.61
CA LEU A 60 8.26 -0.17 8.77
C LEU A 60 6.93 -0.17 9.54
N MET A 61 6.87 -0.81 10.70
CA MET A 61 5.66 -0.79 11.53
C MET A 61 5.36 0.63 12.05
N PRO A 62 4.09 1.04 12.07
CA PRO A 62 3.72 2.31 12.63
C PRO A 62 3.91 2.34 14.16
N ASN A 63 4.49 3.42 14.66
CA ASN A 63 4.46 3.77 16.08
C ASN A 63 3.04 4.21 16.51
N GLU A 64 2.84 4.48 17.80
CA GLU A 64 1.51 4.82 18.34
C GLU A 64 0.87 6.05 17.66
N GLY A 65 1.64 7.13 17.44
CA GLY A 65 1.16 8.33 16.76
C GLY A 65 0.84 8.07 15.28
N GLU A 66 1.70 7.33 14.58
CA GLU A 66 1.49 6.92 13.19
C GLU A 66 0.22 6.06 13.05
N ARG A 67 -0.02 5.12 13.98
CA ARG A 67 -1.20 4.24 14.00
C ARG A 67 -2.51 5.01 14.08
N ILE A 68 -2.59 6.02 14.95
CA ILE A 68 -3.81 6.82 15.11
C ILE A 68 -4.21 7.48 13.79
N ILE A 69 -3.23 8.00 13.04
CA ILE A 69 -3.47 8.65 11.75
C ILE A 69 -3.87 7.61 10.69
N ILE A 70 -3.18 6.48 10.64
CA ILE A 70 -3.47 5.37 9.70
C ILE A 70 -4.88 4.80 9.90
N ILE A 71 -5.31 4.64 11.17
CA ILE A 71 -6.65 4.14 11.49
C ILE A 71 -7.70 5.15 11.03
N LYS A 72 -7.53 6.44 11.35
CA LYS A 72 -8.46 7.51 10.92
C LYS A 72 -8.55 7.61 9.40
N ASP A 73 -7.42 7.48 8.73
CA ASP A 73 -7.35 7.47 7.28
C ASP A 73 -8.12 6.30 6.67
N THR A 74 -7.86 5.10 7.18
CA THR A 74 -8.55 3.88 6.71
C THR A 74 -10.05 3.96 6.98
N GLU A 75 -10.47 4.44 8.16
CA GLU A 75 -11.88 4.63 8.48
C GLU A 75 -12.56 5.59 7.49
N LYS A 76 -11.91 6.71 7.17
CA LYS A 76 -12.42 7.67 6.19
C LYS A 76 -12.57 7.03 4.80
N SER A 77 -11.57 6.30 4.32
CA SER A 77 -11.64 5.60 3.04
C SER A 77 -12.71 4.51 3.03
N LEU A 78 -12.85 3.77 4.14
CA LEU A 78 -13.88 2.75 4.29
C LEU A 78 -15.30 3.34 4.24
N LEU A 79 -15.51 4.55 4.78
CA LEU A 79 -16.81 5.20 4.82
C LEU A 79 -17.16 5.93 3.51
N ARG A 80 -16.18 6.50 2.81
CA ARG A 80 -16.40 7.35 1.63
C ARG A 80 -16.18 6.64 0.31
N ASP A 81 -15.09 5.89 0.21
CA ASP A 81 -14.54 5.46 -1.08
C ASP A 81 -14.72 3.95 -1.29
N TYR A 82 -15.13 3.23 -0.24
CA TYR A 82 -15.23 1.79 -0.23
C TYR A 82 -16.64 1.32 0.11
N ASN A 83 -17.26 0.54 -0.77
CA ASN A 83 -18.56 -0.05 -0.48
C ASN A 83 -18.41 -1.24 0.47
N ILE A 84 -18.42 -0.97 1.77
CA ILE A 84 -18.26 -1.96 2.84
C ILE A 84 -19.22 -3.14 2.65
N ASP A 85 -20.46 -2.88 2.25
CA ASP A 85 -21.45 -3.94 2.13
C ASP A 85 -21.18 -4.91 0.97
N LYS A 86 -20.63 -4.39 -0.12
CA LYS A 86 -20.23 -5.17 -1.30
C LYS A 86 -18.94 -5.95 -1.07
N TYR A 87 -17.96 -5.32 -0.42
CA TYR A 87 -16.60 -5.84 -0.40
C TYR A 87 -16.22 -6.58 0.89
N ILE A 88 -17.06 -6.49 1.94
CA ILE A 88 -16.87 -7.24 3.19
C ILE A 88 -18.02 -8.22 3.41
N SER A 89 -17.65 -9.48 3.60
CA SER A 89 -18.59 -10.52 4.04
C SER A 89 -18.20 -11.06 5.40
N LEU A 90 -19.20 -11.15 6.27
CA LEU A 90 -19.11 -11.77 7.59
C LEU A 90 -20.03 -12.98 7.58
N SER A 91 -19.49 -14.17 7.79
CA SER A 91 -20.28 -15.36 8.04
C SER A 91 -19.95 -15.90 9.43
N SER A 92 -20.96 -16.45 10.09
CA SER A 92 -20.76 -17.16 11.35
C SER A 92 -21.41 -18.53 11.25
N MET A 93 -20.66 -19.57 11.62
CA MET A 93 -21.13 -20.94 11.71
C MET A 93 -21.04 -21.39 13.17
N ARG A 94 -21.97 -22.24 13.60
CA ARG A 94 -21.96 -22.81 14.93
C ARG A 94 -21.81 -24.32 14.79
N TYR A 95 -20.82 -24.89 15.48
CA TYR A 95 -20.57 -26.33 15.53
C TYR A 95 -20.53 -26.73 17.01
N GLY A 96 -21.65 -27.24 17.53
CA GLY A 96 -21.80 -27.52 18.95
C GLY A 96 -21.73 -26.24 19.81
N ARG A 97 -20.81 -26.20 20.79
CA ARG A 97 -20.54 -25.00 21.61
C ARG A 97 -19.63 -23.99 20.92
N ASP A 98 -18.92 -24.41 19.88
CA ASP A 98 -17.91 -23.59 19.22
C ASP A 98 -18.56 -22.67 18.19
N ARG A 99 -18.04 -21.44 18.11
CA ARG A 99 -18.49 -20.43 17.15
C ARG A 99 -17.34 -20.06 16.23
N THR A 100 -17.52 -20.33 14.94
CA THR A 100 -16.58 -19.94 13.90
C THR A 100 -17.10 -18.70 13.19
N TYR A 101 -16.23 -17.71 13.00
CA TYR A 101 -16.49 -16.54 12.19
C TYR A 101 -15.54 -16.55 11.00
N ILE A 102 -16.03 -16.23 9.82
CA ILE A 102 -15.19 -16.01 8.64
C ILE A 102 -15.43 -14.59 8.17
N ILE A 103 -14.36 -13.79 8.21
CA ILE A 103 -14.32 -12.40 7.79
C ILE A 103 -13.55 -12.38 6.47
N THR A 104 -14.19 -11.93 5.40
CA THR A 104 -13.53 -11.73 4.11
C THR A 104 -13.55 -10.26 3.76
N ILE A 105 -12.38 -9.72 3.44
CA ILE A 105 -12.20 -8.34 2.97
C ILE A 105 -11.65 -8.40 1.55
N ARG A 106 -12.28 -7.69 0.61
CA ARG A 106 -11.89 -7.67 -0.80
C ARG A 106 -11.53 -6.26 -1.24
N THR A 107 -10.34 -6.01 -1.79
CA THR A 107 -10.08 -4.70 -2.42
C THR A 107 -10.62 -4.67 -3.85
N LYS A 108 -10.53 -5.80 -4.55
CA LYS A 108 -11.09 -6.05 -5.88
C LYS A 108 -11.41 -7.53 -6.06
N SER A 109 -12.06 -7.91 -7.16
CA SER A 109 -12.49 -9.29 -7.39
C SER A 109 -11.34 -10.32 -7.31
N SER A 110 -10.12 -9.92 -7.69
CA SER A 110 -8.92 -10.78 -7.69
C SER A 110 -8.03 -10.65 -6.45
N LEU A 111 -8.35 -9.75 -5.50
CA LEU A 111 -7.52 -9.52 -4.31
C LEU A 111 -8.41 -9.46 -3.06
N MET A 112 -8.26 -10.49 -2.24
CA MET A 112 -8.99 -10.64 -0.99
C MET A 112 -8.09 -11.26 0.08
N THR A 113 -8.46 -11.01 1.33
CA THR A 113 -7.92 -11.71 2.51
C THR A 113 -9.06 -12.28 3.31
N LYS A 114 -8.85 -13.48 3.86
CA LYS A 114 -9.80 -14.11 4.78
C LYS A 114 -9.16 -14.34 6.14
N LEU A 115 -9.94 -14.05 7.18
CA LEU A 115 -9.64 -14.35 8.56
C LEU A 115 -10.73 -15.28 9.09
N MET A 116 -10.34 -16.47 9.55
CA MET A 116 -11.21 -17.37 10.29
C MET A 116 -10.91 -17.21 11.77
N VAL A 117 -11.94 -17.00 12.58
CA VAL A 117 -11.84 -16.95 14.04
C VAL A 117 -12.65 -18.09 14.63
N LEU A 118 -12.02 -18.92 15.45
CA LEU A 118 -12.67 -19.99 16.18
C LEU A 118 -12.72 -19.60 17.66
N CYS A 119 -13.92 -19.41 18.20
CA CYS A 119 -14.14 -19.06 19.60
C CYS A 119 -14.83 -20.23 20.32
N ASN A 120 -14.15 -20.76 21.33
CA ASN A 120 -14.74 -21.64 22.34
C ASN A 120 -14.59 -20.97 23.72
N ARG A 121 -13.65 -21.43 24.56
CA ARG A 121 -13.25 -20.74 25.81
C ARG A 121 -12.32 -19.55 25.52
N ASP A 122 -11.32 -19.78 24.67
CA ASP A 122 -10.47 -18.75 24.07
C ASP A 122 -10.84 -18.58 22.59
N CYS A 123 -10.47 -17.43 22.00
CA CYS A 123 -10.60 -17.22 20.55
C CYS A 123 -9.24 -17.32 19.87
N GLU A 124 -9.16 -18.17 18.86
CA GLU A 124 -8.00 -18.35 18.00
C GLU A 124 -8.31 -17.83 16.60
N TYR A 125 -7.29 -17.39 15.87
CA TYR A 125 -7.45 -16.92 14.50
C TYR A 125 -6.49 -17.60 13.54
N TYR A 126 -7.01 -17.79 12.33
CA TYR A 126 -6.37 -18.46 11.22
C TYR A 126 -6.49 -17.56 10.00
N VAL A 127 -5.43 -17.52 9.21
CA VAL A 127 -5.37 -16.73 7.97
C VAL A 127 -5.36 -17.65 6.77
N ASP A 128 -5.79 -17.13 5.63
CA ASP A 128 -5.67 -17.87 4.36
C ASP A 128 -4.20 -18.04 3.93
N GLU A 129 -3.98 -19.00 3.03
CA GLU A 129 -2.67 -19.31 2.47
C GLU A 129 -1.98 -18.08 1.87
N LYS A 130 -2.73 -17.16 1.24
CA LYS A 130 -2.15 -15.98 0.61
C LYS A 130 -1.53 -15.03 1.64
N VAL A 131 -2.23 -14.76 2.74
CA VAL A 131 -1.71 -13.97 3.86
C VAL A 131 -0.55 -14.69 4.54
N ASN A 132 -0.63 -16.02 4.70
CA ASN A 132 0.45 -16.78 5.31
C ASN A 132 1.74 -16.76 4.47
N THR A 133 1.63 -16.96 3.16
CA THR A 133 2.74 -16.86 2.22
C THR A 133 3.32 -15.45 2.22
N ALA A 134 2.48 -14.42 2.27
CA ALA A 134 2.92 -13.02 2.38
C ALA A 134 3.67 -12.75 3.68
N ARG A 135 3.18 -13.26 4.81
CA ARG A 135 3.86 -13.19 6.11
C ARG A 135 5.26 -13.80 6.03
N ASN A 136 5.37 -15.02 5.52
CA ASN A 136 6.62 -15.77 5.48
C ASN A 136 7.68 -15.16 4.54
N ASN A 137 7.26 -14.38 3.55
CA ASN A 137 8.17 -13.78 2.56
C ASN A 137 8.25 -12.24 2.64
N SER A 138 7.60 -11.63 3.63
CA SER A 138 7.52 -10.17 3.81
C SER A 138 8.87 -9.49 3.96
N SER A 139 9.87 -10.17 4.52
CA SER A 139 11.23 -9.64 4.67
C SER A 139 11.87 -9.26 3.34
N THR A 140 11.66 -10.07 2.28
CA THR A 140 12.19 -9.80 0.94
C THR A 140 11.59 -8.51 0.38
N TYR A 141 10.27 -8.35 0.49
CA TYR A 141 9.59 -7.11 0.10
C TYR A 141 10.15 -5.90 0.84
N PHE A 142 10.24 -5.95 2.18
CA PHE A 142 10.70 -4.82 2.97
C PHE A 142 12.16 -4.44 2.67
N GLN A 143 13.03 -5.43 2.44
CA GLN A 143 14.42 -5.16 2.09
C GLN A 143 14.54 -4.49 0.72
N LEU A 144 13.79 -4.94 -0.29
CA LEU A 144 13.82 -4.37 -1.63
C LEU A 144 13.26 -2.94 -1.64
N VAL A 145 12.15 -2.70 -0.92
CA VAL A 145 11.57 -1.36 -0.76
C VAL A 145 12.58 -0.40 -0.10
N LEU A 146 13.18 -0.78 1.04
CA LEU A 146 14.13 0.09 1.72
C LEU A 146 15.38 0.37 0.88
N LYS A 147 15.89 -0.64 0.15
CA LYS A 147 17.00 -0.46 -0.80
C LYS A 147 16.63 0.51 -1.91
N ALA A 148 15.45 0.36 -2.51
CA ALA A 148 14.97 1.25 -3.57
C ALA A 148 14.90 2.71 -3.09
N ILE A 149 14.29 2.94 -1.93
CA ILE A 149 14.17 4.28 -1.35
C ILE A 149 15.55 4.88 -1.01
N SER A 150 16.50 4.06 -0.54
CA SER A 150 17.88 4.50 -0.31
C SER A 150 18.58 4.91 -1.61
N ILE A 151 18.51 4.10 -2.66
CA ILE A 151 19.10 4.41 -3.97
C ILE A 151 18.52 5.72 -4.51
N LEU A 152 17.19 5.85 -4.50
CA LEU A 152 16.52 7.06 -4.97
C LEU A 152 16.91 8.30 -4.16
N SER A 153 17.05 8.16 -2.84
CA SER A 153 17.50 9.26 -1.99
C SER A 153 18.90 9.75 -2.35
N ASN A 154 19.81 8.82 -2.66
CA ASN A 154 21.17 9.15 -3.08
C ASN A 154 21.18 9.80 -4.47
N VAL A 155 20.53 9.18 -5.46
CA VAL A 155 20.46 9.65 -6.85
C VAL A 155 19.88 11.06 -6.92
N PHE A 156 18.81 11.33 -6.18
CA PHE A 156 18.18 12.66 -6.16
C PHE A 156 18.72 13.58 -5.07
N SER A 157 19.73 13.14 -4.30
CA SER A 157 20.35 13.91 -3.20
C SER A 157 19.31 14.53 -2.25
N ILE A 158 18.35 13.73 -1.82
CA ILE A 158 17.23 14.13 -0.95
C ILE A 158 17.24 13.33 0.36
N LYS A 159 16.75 13.94 1.45
CA LYS A 159 16.54 13.24 2.72
C LYS A 159 15.63 12.03 2.50
N THR A 160 16.11 10.86 2.91
CA THR A 160 15.37 9.60 2.84
C THR A 160 14.06 9.68 3.62
N PRO A 161 12.90 9.51 2.96
CA PRO A 161 11.62 9.55 3.64
C PRO A 161 11.43 8.32 4.53
N ARG A 162 10.68 8.51 5.62
CA ARG A 162 10.19 7.42 6.47
C ARG A 162 9.17 6.60 5.66
N VAL A 163 9.33 5.27 5.65
CA VAL A 163 8.39 4.35 4.97
C VAL A 163 7.59 3.55 6.00
N VAL A 164 6.29 3.81 6.14
CA VAL A 164 5.42 3.17 7.13
C VAL A 164 4.41 2.24 6.47
N LEU A 165 4.04 1.14 7.13
CA LEU A 165 2.96 0.28 6.66
C LEU A 165 1.60 0.86 7.04
N THR A 166 0.66 0.79 6.10
CA THR A 166 -0.76 1.07 6.31
C THR A 166 -1.60 -0.13 5.90
N HIS A 167 -2.87 -0.15 6.31
CA HIS A 167 -3.83 -1.20 5.95
C HIS A 167 -5.00 -0.69 5.11
N ASN A 168 -4.91 0.54 4.60
CA ASN A 168 -5.96 1.16 3.80
C ASN A 168 -6.24 0.33 2.52
N PRO A 169 -7.48 -0.21 2.35
CA PRO A 169 -7.81 -1.09 1.23
C PRO A 169 -8.07 -0.38 -0.10
N THR A 170 -8.12 0.95 -0.13
CA THR A 170 -8.44 1.71 -1.35
C THR A 170 -7.20 2.15 -2.13
N VAL A 171 -6.00 2.00 -1.55
CA VAL A 171 -4.73 2.42 -2.15
C VAL A 171 -3.64 1.38 -1.92
N TYR A 172 -2.62 1.34 -2.79
CA TYR A 172 -1.42 0.52 -2.61
C TYR A 172 -0.30 1.30 -1.93
N GLY A 173 -0.19 2.59 -2.20
CA GLY A 173 0.73 3.52 -1.58
C GLY A 173 0.08 4.90 -1.49
N LYS A 174 0.65 5.78 -0.67
CA LYS A 174 0.41 7.23 -0.70
C LYS A 174 1.43 7.98 0.14
N ILE A 175 1.60 9.27 -0.13
CA ILE A 175 2.23 10.20 0.81
C ILE A 175 1.24 10.60 1.91
N MET A 176 1.71 10.60 3.16
CA MET A 176 0.95 11.03 4.33
C MET A 176 1.76 12.03 5.16
N THR A 177 1.11 13.06 5.68
CA THR A 177 1.72 13.95 6.68
C THR A 177 1.42 13.43 8.09
N ILE A 178 2.46 13.07 8.83
CA ILE A 178 2.39 12.59 10.21
C ILE A 178 3.25 13.49 11.09
N ASN A 179 2.65 14.14 12.07
CA ASN A 179 3.34 15.07 12.99
C ASN A 179 4.15 16.17 12.27
N GLY A 180 3.72 16.59 11.08
CA GLY A 180 4.40 17.60 10.26
C GLY A 180 5.44 17.05 9.29
N ASP A 181 5.78 15.76 9.38
CA ASP A 181 6.68 15.09 8.44
C ASP A 181 5.91 14.32 7.37
N GLU A 182 6.39 14.38 6.12
CA GLU A 182 5.87 13.54 5.05
C GLU A 182 6.51 12.15 5.10
N VAL A 183 5.65 11.13 5.06
CA VAL A 183 6.03 9.73 5.07
C VAL A 183 5.43 9.02 3.86
N ILE A 184 6.14 8.02 3.35
CA ILE A 184 5.60 7.10 2.36
C ILE A 184 4.84 6.01 3.12
N ALA A 185 3.51 5.96 2.95
CA ALA A 185 2.68 4.91 3.52
C ALA A 185 2.42 3.82 2.48
N LEU A 186 2.92 2.61 2.71
CA LEU A 186 2.70 1.45 1.83
C LEU A 186 1.67 0.51 2.41
N SER A 187 0.66 0.20 1.62
CA SER A 187 -0.44 -0.65 2.04
C SER A 187 -0.05 -2.12 2.02
N ILE A 188 -0.47 -2.88 3.03
CA ILE A 188 -0.34 -4.35 3.03
C ILE A 188 -0.94 -5.02 1.78
N TRP A 189 -1.88 -4.33 1.13
CA TRP A 189 -2.50 -4.79 -0.09
C TRP A 189 -1.53 -4.81 -1.28
N ASP A 190 -0.49 -3.97 -1.27
CA ASP A 190 0.57 -4.01 -2.27
C ASP A 190 1.38 -5.29 -2.14
N LEU A 191 1.88 -5.60 -0.93
CA LEU A 191 2.54 -6.87 -0.60
C LEU A 191 1.72 -8.09 -1.07
N LEU A 192 0.41 -8.11 -0.75
CA LEU A 192 -0.48 -9.19 -1.14
C LEU A 192 -0.73 -9.26 -2.65
N ARG A 193 -0.67 -8.14 -3.37
CA ARG A 193 -0.85 -8.09 -4.83
C ARG A 193 0.31 -8.75 -5.56
N ILE A 194 1.53 -8.53 -5.09
CA ILE A 194 2.79 -8.93 -5.77
C ILE A 194 3.40 -10.21 -5.22
N ILE A 195 2.66 -10.99 -4.43
CA ILE A 195 3.17 -12.16 -3.70
C ILE A 195 3.97 -13.14 -4.57
N ASN A 196 3.53 -13.34 -5.82
CA ASN A 196 4.19 -14.25 -6.76
C ASN A 196 5.61 -13.79 -7.14
N ALA A 197 5.85 -12.47 -7.22
CA ALA A 197 7.18 -11.94 -7.48
C ALA A 197 8.08 -12.02 -6.23
N ILE A 198 7.49 -11.91 -5.03
CA ILE A 198 8.24 -11.95 -3.75
C ILE A 198 8.81 -13.35 -3.49
N ILE A 199 8.09 -14.42 -3.84
CA ILE A 199 8.52 -15.80 -3.56
C ILE A 199 9.58 -16.33 -4.53
N GLU A 200 9.98 -15.56 -5.54
CA GLU A 200 11.01 -15.97 -6.49
C GLU A 200 12.38 -16.07 -5.80
N VAL A 201 13.02 -17.25 -5.88
CA VAL A 201 14.32 -17.52 -5.26
C VAL A 201 15.44 -16.63 -5.83
N ASN A 202 15.31 -16.20 -7.08
CA ASN A 202 16.25 -15.31 -7.76
C ASN A 202 15.48 -14.27 -8.58
N PRO A 203 14.95 -13.20 -7.95
CA PRO A 203 14.01 -12.32 -8.60
C PRO A 203 14.65 -11.61 -9.80
N THR A 204 13.94 -11.59 -10.91
CA THR A 204 14.37 -10.88 -12.13
C THR A 204 14.26 -9.36 -11.93
N VAL A 205 14.85 -8.57 -12.84
CA VAL A 205 14.66 -7.11 -12.84
C VAL A 205 13.18 -6.74 -12.89
N ASN A 206 12.36 -7.43 -13.69
CA ASN A 206 10.93 -7.18 -13.75
C ASN A 206 10.24 -7.53 -12.43
N SER A 207 10.65 -8.61 -11.77
CA SER A 207 10.10 -9.02 -10.47
C SER A 207 10.44 -8.00 -9.38
N ILE A 208 11.70 -7.54 -9.32
CA ILE A 208 12.11 -6.47 -8.40
C ILE A 208 11.37 -5.16 -8.72
N SER A 209 11.29 -4.78 -9.99
CA SER A 209 10.57 -3.59 -10.44
C SER A 209 9.12 -3.64 -9.98
N ASN A 210 8.41 -4.76 -10.19
CA ASN A 210 7.04 -4.94 -9.73
C ASN A 210 6.89 -4.80 -8.21
N ILE A 211 7.90 -5.23 -7.46
CA ILE A 211 7.91 -5.15 -6.00
C ILE A 211 8.06 -3.71 -5.50
N ILE A 212 8.95 -2.94 -6.12
CA ILE A 212 9.29 -1.59 -5.66
C ILE A 212 8.42 -0.51 -6.31
N ASP A 213 7.62 -0.85 -7.32
CA ASP A 213 6.91 0.08 -8.19
C ASP A 213 6.07 1.11 -7.44
N THR A 214 5.29 0.64 -6.46
CA THR A 214 4.47 1.51 -5.62
C THR A 214 5.33 2.41 -4.75
N ALA A 215 6.42 1.91 -4.16
CA ALA A 215 7.32 2.73 -3.36
C ALA A 215 8.04 3.79 -4.21
N VAL A 216 8.43 3.45 -5.44
CA VAL A 216 9.01 4.39 -6.41
C VAL A 216 8.01 5.47 -6.79
N HIS A 217 6.77 5.10 -7.08
CA HIS A 217 5.69 6.04 -7.41
C HIS A 217 5.48 7.06 -6.29
N GLU A 218 5.35 6.60 -5.05
CA GLU A 218 5.19 7.51 -3.91
C GLU A 218 6.45 8.33 -3.65
N PHE A 219 7.65 7.77 -3.84
CA PHE A 219 8.88 8.53 -3.72
C PHE A 219 8.95 9.68 -4.74
N LEU A 220 8.45 9.47 -5.96
CA LEU A 220 8.37 10.54 -6.95
C LEU A 220 7.44 11.66 -6.48
N HIS A 221 6.28 11.34 -5.89
CA HIS A 221 5.42 12.36 -5.26
C HIS A 221 6.15 13.13 -4.16
N TYR A 222 6.82 12.42 -3.24
CA TYR A 222 7.64 13.05 -2.19
C TYR A 222 8.74 13.95 -2.76
N LEU A 223 9.42 13.51 -3.82
CA LEU A 223 10.46 14.29 -4.49
C LEU A 223 9.89 15.58 -5.11
N LEU A 224 8.72 15.49 -5.73
CA LEU A 224 8.03 16.64 -6.31
C LEU A 224 7.66 17.65 -5.21
N ASP A 225 7.04 17.19 -4.13
CA ASP A 225 6.65 18.05 -3.01
C ASP A 225 7.86 18.76 -2.35
N LYS A 226 9.01 18.07 -2.27
CA LYS A 226 10.21 18.58 -1.57
C LYS A 226 11.16 19.39 -2.44
N GLN A 227 11.42 18.99 -3.68
CA GLN A 227 12.43 19.61 -4.54
C GLN A 227 11.84 20.37 -5.73
N TYR A 228 10.70 19.92 -6.25
CA TYR A 228 10.12 20.47 -7.47
C TYR A 228 8.72 21.00 -7.18
N LEU A 229 8.65 22.18 -6.56
CA LEU A 229 7.40 22.89 -6.30
C LEU A 229 6.62 23.09 -7.61
N VAL A 230 5.78 22.11 -7.96
CA VAL A 230 5.11 22.00 -9.27
C VAL A 230 4.31 23.25 -9.55
N ALA A 231 3.68 23.80 -8.52
CA ALA A 231 2.94 25.05 -8.61
C ALA A 231 3.82 26.23 -9.06
N LEU A 232 5.06 26.35 -8.57
CA LEU A 232 6.00 27.39 -8.98
C LEU A 232 6.40 27.20 -10.45
N THR A 233 6.80 25.99 -10.83
CA THR A 233 7.17 25.67 -12.23
C THR A 233 6.01 25.96 -13.18
N PHE A 234 4.79 25.63 -12.78
CA PHE A 234 3.60 25.94 -13.56
C PHE A 234 3.38 27.45 -13.72
N MET A 235 3.50 28.22 -12.63
CA MET A 235 3.36 29.69 -12.68
C MET A 235 4.41 30.33 -13.58
N GLU A 236 5.66 29.87 -13.52
CA GLU A 236 6.74 30.36 -14.37
C GLU A 236 6.45 30.16 -15.86
N MET A 237 6.02 28.95 -16.22
CA MET A 237 5.79 28.55 -17.61
C MET A 237 4.49 29.12 -18.18
N MET A 238 3.41 29.09 -17.41
CA MET A 238 2.06 29.41 -17.89
C MET A 238 1.60 30.82 -17.55
N LYS A 239 2.36 31.57 -16.73
CA LYS A 239 2.00 32.90 -16.23
C LYS A 239 0.62 32.94 -15.57
N ARG A 240 0.27 31.87 -14.84
CA ARG A 240 -1.03 31.68 -14.21
C ARG A 240 -0.90 30.88 -12.90
N ILE A 241 -1.70 31.24 -11.90
CA ILE A 241 -1.83 30.49 -10.65
C ILE A 241 -2.54 29.14 -10.92
N PRO A 242 -1.90 27.99 -10.62
CA PRO A 242 -2.53 26.68 -10.76
C PRO A 242 -3.62 26.48 -9.71
N SER A 243 -4.70 25.78 -10.09
CA SER A 243 -5.62 25.24 -9.10
C SER A 243 -5.04 23.99 -8.43
N VAL A 244 -5.58 23.60 -7.28
CA VAL A 244 -5.24 22.33 -6.61
C VAL A 244 -5.43 21.13 -7.54
N VAL A 245 -6.40 21.19 -8.44
CA VAL A 245 -6.64 20.13 -9.45
C VAL A 245 -5.57 20.13 -10.53
N ASP A 246 -5.12 21.31 -11.00
CA ASP A 246 -4.04 21.37 -11.98
C ASP A 246 -2.74 20.79 -11.39
N ASP A 247 -2.44 21.12 -10.13
CA ASP A 247 -1.27 20.62 -9.40
C ASP A 247 -1.32 19.09 -9.24
N GLY A 248 -2.44 18.54 -8.77
CA GLY A 248 -2.63 17.09 -8.64
C GLY A 248 -2.51 16.34 -9.97
N ILE A 249 -3.08 16.89 -11.07
CA ILE A 249 -2.96 16.26 -12.40
C ILE A 249 -1.49 16.22 -12.86
N ILE A 250 -0.70 17.26 -12.58
CA ILE A 250 0.70 17.31 -13.00
C ILE A 250 1.55 16.33 -12.17
N HIS A 251 1.32 16.24 -10.86
CA HIS A 251 2.01 15.27 -10.00
C HIS A 251 1.78 13.83 -10.49
N GLU A 252 0.53 13.46 -10.70
CA GLU A 252 0.17 12.13 -11.22
C GLU A 252 0.76 11.90 -12.62
N LEU A 253 0.70 12.90 -13.51
CA LEU A 253 1.27 12.77 -14.85
C LEU A 253 2.77 12.46 -14.82
N ILE A 254 3.51 13.14 -13.94
CA ILE A 254 4.95 12.91 -13.78
C ILE A 254 5.21 11.55 -13.17
N ALA A 255 4.56 11.24 -12.04
CA ALA A 255 4.76 9.99 -11.31
C ALA A 255 4.40 8.78 -12.19
N TRP A 256 3.23 8.75 -12.82
CA TRP A 256 2.83 7.65 -13.70
C TRP A 256 3.74 7.46 -14.92
N THR A 257 4.22 8.57 -15.49
CA THR A 257 5.14 8.48 -16.64
C THR A 257 6.49 7.93 -16.21
N LEU A 258 7.03 8.39 -15.08
CA LEU A 258 8.38 8.04 -14.66
C LEU A 258 8.46 6.70 -13.92
N THR A 259 7.42 6.28 -13.21
CA THR A 259 7.44 5.06 -12.39
C THR A 259 7.99 3.84 -13.14
N PRO A 260 7.53 3.46 -14.36
CA PRO A 260 8.07 2.28 -15.04
C PRO A 260 9.57 2.38 -15.35
N HIS A 261 10.05 3.58 -15.68
CA HIS A 261 11.45 3.82 -16.03
C HIS A 261 12.34 3.84 -14.79
N VAL A 262 11.91 4.53 -13.74
CA VAL A 262 12.62 4.65 -12.47
C VAL A 262 12.62 3.31 -11.74
N SER A 263 11.49 2.59 -11.71
CA SER A 263 11.41 1.26 -11.10
C SER A 263 12.36 0.28 -11.78
N ARG A 264 12.45 0.29 -13.11
CA ARG A 264 13.39 -0.55 -13.85
C ARG A 264 14.84 -0.17 -13.53
N TYR A 265 15.17 1.11 -13.57
CA TYR A 265 16.50 1.63 -13.25
C TYR A 265 16.94 1.17 -11.85
N VAL A 266 16.09 1.39 -10.85
CA VAL A 266 16.38 0.99 -9.46
C VAL A 266 16.45 -0.53 -9.32
N ALA A 267 15.62 -1.29 -10.04
CA ALA A 267 15.67 -2.74 -10.04
C ALA A 267 16.98 -3.28 -10.65
N GLU A 268 17.48 -2.68 -11.72
CA GLU A 268 18.79 -3.00 -12.30
C GLU A 268 19.91 -2.68 -11.31
N CYS A 269 19.86 -1.53 -10.63
CA CYS A 269 20.79 -1.18 -9.55
C CYS A 269 20.79 -2.20 -8.41
N ILE A 270 19.61 -2.61 -7.93
CA ILE A 270 19.51 -3.62 -6.87
C ILE A 270 20.06 -4.97 -7.34
N LYS A 271 19.84 -5.33 -8.62
CA LYS A 271 20.21 -6.65 -9.15
C LYS A 271 21.68 -6.78 -9.51
N TYR A 272 22.23 -5.74 -10.14
CA TYR A 272 23.54 -5.78 -10.78
C TYR A 272 24.55 -4.78 -10.18
N GLY A 273 24.10 -3.85 -9.34
CA GLY A 273 24.94 -2.78 -8.79
C GLY A 273 25.25 -1.63 -9.75
N VAL A 274 24.84 -1.76 -11.01
CA VAL A 274 25.02 -0.77 -12.08
C VAL A 274 23.79 -0.80 -13.00
N THR A 275 23.56 0.29 -13.72
CA THR A 275 22.51 0.40 -14.73
C THR A 275 22.97 1.31 -15.88
N ASN A 276 22.31 1.19 -17.02
CA ASN A 276 22.54 2.10 -18.13
C ASN A 276 21.73 3.38 -17.93
N LYS A 277 22.08 4.44 -18.67
CA LYS A 277 21.25 5.64 -18.73
C LYS A 277 19.83 5.29 -19.16
N VAL A 278 18.86 5.91 -18.49
CA VAL A 278 17.45 5.75 -18.82
C VAL A 278 17.15 6.51 -20.11
N ASN A 279 16.93 5.78 -21.21
CA ASN A 279 16.38 6.35 -22.43
C ASN A 279 14.85 6.15 -22.42
N THR A 280 14.09 7.24 -22.30
CA THR A 280 12.64 7.17 -22.48
C THR A 280 12.28 7.51 -23.93
N GLY A 281 11.30 6.81 -24.48
CA GLY A 281 10.53 7.34 -25.62
C GLY A 281 9.74 8.59 -25.18
N ASN A 282 9.20 9.35 -26.13
CA ASN A 282 8.47 10.60 -25.88
C ASN A 282 7.06 10.43 -25.26
N ASP A 283 6.71 9.22 -24.83
CA ASP A 283 5.33 8.85 -24.50
C ASP A 283 5.02 9.15 -23.03
N LEU A 284 4.05 10.04 -22.81
CA LEU A 284 3.51 10.34 -21.47
C LEU A 284 2.31 9.43 -21.21
N VAL A 285 2.24 8.83 -20.02
CA VAL A 285 1.16 7.91 -19.65
C VAL A 285 0.29 8.55 -18.58
N ILE A 286 -1.01 8.72 -18.85
CA ILE A 286 -2.00 9.13 -17.84
C ILE A 286 -3.40 8.62 -18.17
N GLN A 287 -4.23 8.40 -17.14
CA GLN A 287 -5.60 7.90 -17.26
C GLN A 287 -6.69 8.99 -17.21
N TYR A 288 -6.33 10.28 -17.21
CA TYR A 288 -7.26 11.41 -17.03
C TYR A 288 -7.14 12.46 -18.14
N PRO A 289 -8.19 13.28 -18.38
CA PRO A 289 -8.14 14.35 -19.36
C PRO A 289 -7.06 15.39 -19.00
N ILE A 290 -6.05 15.48 -19.86
CA ILE A 290 -4.91 16.38 -19.73
C ILE A 290 -5.04 17.60 -20.65
N LYS A 291 -4.72 18.77 -20.10
CA LYS A 291 -4.59 20.00 -20.89
C LYS A 291 -3.15 20.17 -21.33
N ARG A 292 -2.93 20.84 -22.46
CA ARG A 292 -1.59 21.15 -22.99
C ARG A 292 -0.65 21.75 -21.94
N ARG A 293 -1.15 22.62 -21.07
CA ARG A 293 -0.39 23.24 -19.96
C ARG A 293 0.15 22.24 -18.93
N HIS A 294 -0.61 21.19 -18.63
CA HIS A 294 -0.17 20.13 -17.71
C HIS A 294 0.98 19.36 -18.36
N LEU A 295 0.84 19.04 -19.65
CA LEU A 295 1.86 18.33 -20.42
C LEU A 295 3.18 19.10 -20.51
N LEU A 296 3.11 20.41 -20.80
CA LEU A 296 4.32 21.23 -20.92
C LEU A 296 5.08 21.30 -19.59
N THR A 297 4.35 21.50 -18.49
CA THR A 297 4.95 21.57 -17.14
C THR A 297 5.55 20.22 -16.74
N ALA A 298 4.80 19.13 -16.93
CA ALA A 298 5.27 17.78 -16.61
C ALA A 298 6.50 17.40 -17.43
N ARG A 299 6.52 17.66 -18.75
CA ARG A 299 7.67 17.34 -19.61
C ARG A 299 8.96 18.02 -19.16
N ARG A 300 8.88 19.29 -18.74
CA ARG A 300 10.05 20.00 -18.23
C ARG A 300 10.64 19.26 -17.02
N ILE A 301 9.81 18.95 -16.03
CA ILE A 301 10.25 18.29 -14.79
C ILE A 301 10.71 16.85 -15.08
N ILE A 302 10.00 16.11 -15.93
CA ILE A 302 10.38 14.76 -16.36
C ILE A 302 11.79 14.75 -16.97
N ASN A 303 12.08 15.66 -17.89
CA ASN A 303 13.40 15.72 -18.52
C ASN A 303 14.51 16.00 -17.49
N GLU A 304 14.28 16.96 -16.58
CA GLU A 304 15.23 17.28 -15.50
C GLU A 304 15.46 16.08 -14.56
N LEU A 305 14.42 15.30 -14.25
CA LEU A 305 14.54 14.10 -13.41
C LEU A 305 15.28 12.96 -14.13
N LEU A 306 15.03 12.77 -15.42
CA LEU A 306 15.69 11.74 -16.24
C LEU A 306 17.18 12.02 -16.42
N GLU A 307 17.58 13.29 -16.55
CA GLU A 307 18.99 13.69 -16.64
C GLU A 307 19.80 13.25 -15.41
N ARG A 308 19.15 13.11 -14.24
CA ARG A 308 19.77 12.60 -13.02
C ARG A 308 19.92 11.07 -12.97
N LEU A 309 19.23 10.32 -13.83
CA LEU A 309 19.31 8.86 -13.92
C LEU A 309 20.45 8.45 -14.86
N ASP A 310 21.68 8.82 -14.50
CA ASP A 310 22.85 8.80 -15.37
C ASP A 310 23.61 7.46 -15.45
N GLY A 311 23.09 6.42 -14.78
CA GLY A 311 23.69 5.10 -14.67
C GLY A 311 24.41 4.84 -13.33
N ASN A 312 24.63 5.86 -12.51
CA ASN A 312 25.21 5.69 -11.18
C ASN A 312 24.14 5.34 -10.12
N CYS A 313 24.25 4.17 -9.51
CA CYS A 313 23.29 3.68 -8.52
C CYS A 313 23.38 4.36 -7.13
N GLY A 314 24.19 5.42 -7.00
CA GLY A 314 24.41 6.18 -5.76
C GLY A 314 25.59 5.67 -4.98
#